data_AF-A0A397DFP9-F1
#
_entry.id   AF-A0A397DFP9-F1
#
_cell.length_a   1.000
_cell.length_b   1.000
_cell.length_c   1.000
_cell.angle_alpha   90.00
_cell.angle_beta   90.00
_cell.angle_gamma   90.00
#
_symmetry.space_group_name_H-M   'P 1'
#
loop_
_entity.id
_entity.type
_entity.pdbx_description
1 polymer ?
#
loop_
_entity_poly.entity_id
_entity_poly.type
_entity_poly.pdbx_seq_one_letter_code
_entity_poly.pdbx_strand_id
1 'polypeptide(L)'
;MALRKKKFLVSASGEEICRGLVVPEAYVADPNDDADDPDAIELIQTHMSMVFLRRDVVYKVKKNVDFGFADFSSVQKRMQACLAETQLNQRLAPHVYLGVVPIYKKDTALFISTYDMWTDERDKDASYYVNDTLGEIVDWAVKMRRLPNDNTCLHLLTTGRLNATLLGLVAAKIAAFHTTARKNATIDEFGKPAVIKQNMDENFTQSASHVDAGLVDGHVYHRVKLLSERWFADLLDTFEHRVQHKYISDTHGDLRLEHVYFLPKTANVSGTKPSMASYTLTDDISAATTDVVVLDCIEFNERFRYSDPLSDAAFFAMDLYRVGRHDLATAFNVAYLDKSKQTSKANAELLRFYAAYRSVVRAKVSGFQALDPLIADKTRSIARSKCHWLVAYTLLAPPSDRPCLVLVTGLPGTGKSTVAQGLVAADERWVWVRSDVVRKELAGVNPTERTPDDAMTDVYSTAFTQKTYMECWAQAQEALQGGRRVLVDATFREHAFRRLFLEGAKKEGAMAAVVVCECNREIVKGRMAKRASEAVQISDATWDVFEKVEQSWTTFESASGLYAVTDQEVFAVNTEKHLDLATTRVHGFLRKLGLE
;
A
#
# COMPACT_ATOMS: atom_id res chain seq x y z
N MET A 1 -38.93 -15.12 -30.64
CA MET A 1 -37.63 -15.56 -31.20
C MET A 1 -36.46 -14.74 -30.64
N ALA A 2 -36.57 -13.40 -30.53
CA ALA A 2 -35.57 -12.50 -29.94
C ALA A 2 -35.11 -12.86 -28.51
N LEU A 3 -36.05 -13.04 -27.56
CA LEU A 3 -35.76 -13.47 -26.18
C LEU A 3 -35.15 -14.90 -26.10
N ARG A 4 -35.35 -15.73 -27.12
CA ARG A 4 -34.76 -17.08 -27.20
C ARG A 4 -33.31 -17.04 -27.69
N LYS A 5 -32.94 -16.13 -28.60
CA LYS A 5 -31.54 -15.93 -29.05
C LYS A 5 -30.66 -15.31 -27.95
N LYS A 6 -31.22 -14.41 -27.14
CA LYS A 6 -30.52 -13.77 -25.99
C LYS A 6 -30.08 -14.78 -24.89
N LYS A 7 -30.72 -15.96 -24.82
CA LYS A 7 -30.49 -16.97 -23.77
C LYS A 7 -29.38 -17.99 -24.06
N PHE A 8 -28.80 -18.01 -25.25
CA PHE A 8 -27.86 -19.07 -25.68
C PHE A 8 -26.69 -18.55 -26.51
N LEU A 9 -26.19 -17.33 -26.24
CA LEU A 9 -24.93 -16.90 -26.85
C LEU A 9 -23.82 -17.89 -26.47
N VAL A 10 -23.13 -18.42 -27.48
CA VAL A 10 -22.01 -19.33 -27.26
C VAL A 10 -20.80 -18.50 -26.84
N SER A 11 -20.42 -18.62 -25.57
CA SER A 11 -19.23 -17.96 -25.04
C SER A 11 -17.98 -18.48 -25.76
N ALA A 12 -17.12 -17.59 -26.22
CA ALA A 12 -15.73 -17.95 -26.48
C ALA A 12 -15.07 -18.38 -25.16
N SER A 13 -14.13 -19.31 -25.22
CA SER A 13 -13.30 -19.67 -24.08
C SER A 13 -12.28 -18.56 -23.77
N GLY A 14 -11.79 -18.51 -22.53
CA GLY A 14 -10.76 -17.54 -22.15
C GLY A 14 -9.47 -17.70 -22.98
N GLU A 15 -9.13 -18.93 -23.38
CA GLU A 15 -7.97 -19.20 -24.24
C GLU A 15 -8.18 -18.69 -25.66
N GLU A 16 -9.37 -18.88 -26.24
CA GLU A 16 -9.72 -18.31 -27.54
C GLU A 16 -9.62 -16.77 -27.51
N ILE A 17 -10.16 -16.13 -26.47
CA ILE A 17 -10.11 -14.66 -26.31
C ILE A 17 -8.66 -14.17 -26.19
N CYS A 18 -7.86 -14.79 -25.32
CA CYS A 18 -6.45 -14.44 -25.15
C CYS A 18 -5.65 -14.57 -26.44
N ARG A 19 -5.84 -15.66 -27.20
CA ARG A 19 -5.10 -15.88 -28.46
C ARG A 19 -5.60 -14.99 -29.59
N GLY A 20 -6.91 -14.81 -29.67
CA GLY A 20 -7.58 -14.13 -30.79
C GLY A 20 -7.52 -12.61 -30.73
N LEU A 21 -7.39 -12.01 -29.54
CA LEU A 21 -7.42 -10.55 -29.38
C LEU A 21 -6.05 -9.92 -29.10
N VAL A 22 -4.94 -10.67 -29.16
CA VAL A 22 -3.57 -10.12 -29.06
C VAL A 22 -2.98 -9.76 -30.43
N VAL A 23 -3.81 -9.77 -31.48
CA VAL A 23 -3.42 -9.42 -32.85
C VAL A 23 -4.14 -8.14 -33.30
N PRO A 24 -3.45 -7.15 -33.91
CA PRO A 24 -4.06 -5.88 -34.32
C PRO A 24 -5.29 -6.02 -35.21
N GLU A 25 -5.31 -7.04 -36.08
CA GLU A 25 -6.37 -7.31 -37.05
C GLU A 25 -7.70 -7.72 -36.39
N ALA A 26 -7.67 -8.11 -35.11
CA ALA A 26 -8.88 -8.38 -34.35
C ALA A 26 -9.68 -7.11 -34.04
N TYR A 27 -9.11 -5.91 -34.19
CA TYR A 27 -9.74 -4.65 -33.81
C TYR A 27 -10.27 -3.94 -35.05
N VAL A 28 -11.56 -4.08 -35.30
CA VAL A 28 -12.15 -3.52 -36.52
C VAL A 28 -12.25 -2.01 -36.43
N ALA A 29 -11.52 -1.33 -37.32
CA ALA A 29 -11.43 0.11 -37.40
C ALA A 29 -12.81 0.76 -37.58
N ASP A 30 -12.98 1.93 -36.98
CA ASP A 30 -14.14 2.78 -37.23
C ASP A 30 -14.08 3.26 -38.68
N PRO A 31 -15.12 3.04 -39.51
CA PRO A 31 -15.15 3.53 -40.89
C PRO A 31 -14.98 5.05 -41.02
N ASN A 32 -15.16 5.80 -39.92
CA ASN A 32 -15.01 7.25 -39.85
C ASN A 32 -13.71 7.70 -39.16
N ASP A 33 -12.80 6.77 -38.82
CA ASP A 33 -11.51 7.04 -38.19
C ASP A 33 -10.39 6.40 -39.01
N ASP A 34 -9.49 7.20 -39.56
CA ASP A 34 -8.40 6.74 -40.44
C ASP A 34 -7.23 6.08 -39.67
N ALA A 35 -7.40 5.82 -38.38
CA ALA A 35 -6.35 5.30 -37.52
C ALA A 35 -6.28 3.77 -37.59
N ASP A 36 -5.48 3.26 -38.53
CA ASP A 36 -4.94 1.91 -38.41
C ASP A 36 -3.82 1.92 -37.33
N ASP A 37 -3.98 1.11 -36.29
CA ASP A 37 -3.03 1.03 -35.17
C ASP A 37 -2.35 -0.35 -35.18
N PRO A 38 -1.22 -0.50 -35.90
CA PRO A 38 -0.48 -1.76 -35.97
C PRO A 38 0.33 -2.04 -34.69
N ASP A 39 0.21 -1.21 -33.65
CA ASP A 39 1.00 -1.35 -32.43
C ASP A 39 0.69 -2.69 -31.72
N ALA A 40 1.72 -3.24 -31.09
CA ALA A 40 1.60 -4.47 -30.33
C ALA A 40 0.60 -4.32 -29.18
N ILE A 41 -0.26 -5.33 -29.01
CA ILE A 41 -1.25 -5.38 -27.94
C ILE A 41 -0.62 -6.03 -26.70
N GLU A 42 -0.54 -5.27 -25.62
CA GLU A 42 -0.11 -5.79 -24.34
C GLU A 42 -1.32 -6.41 -23.60
N LEU A 43 -1.20 -7.68 -23.21
CA LEU A 43 -2.22 -8.39 -22.44
C LEU A 43 -1.83 -8.47 -20.97
N ILE A 44 -2.64 -7.84 -20.10
CA ILE A 44 -2.57 -8.00 -18.66
C ILE A 44 -3.73 -8.88 -18.19
N GLN A 45 -3.44 -9.89 -17.38
CA GLN A 45 -4.46 -10.77 -16.82
C GLN A 45 -4.59 -10.59 -15.30
N THR A 46 -5.82 -10.52 -14.82
CA THR A 46 -6.16 -10.61 -13.40
C THR A 46 -6.92 -11.91 -13.12
N HIS A 47 -7.31 -12.13 -11.86
CA HIS A 47 -8.17 -13.25 -11.47
C HIS A 47 -9.58 -13.17 -12.08
N MET A 48 -10.05 -11.97 -12.46
CA MET A 48 -11.41 -11.72 -12.96
C MET A 48 -11.47 -11.18 -14.39
N SER A 49 -10.35 -10.73 -14.97
CA SER A 49 -10.38 -10.01 -16.25
C SER A 49 -9.13 -10.23 -17.10
N MET A 50 -9.27 -9.94 -18.39
CA MET A 50 -8.22 -9.82 -19.39
C MET A 50 -8.25 -8.37 -19.89
N VAL A 51 -7.12 -7.67 -19.85
CA VAL A 51 -6.98 -6.26 -20.20
C VAL A 51 -6.04 -6.15 -21.38
N PHE A 52 -6.57 -5.72 -22.51
CA PHE A 52 -5.84 -5.55 -23.77
C PHE A 52 -5.52 -4.06 -23.95
N LEU A 53 -4.25 -3.72 -23.83
CA LEU A 53 -3.74 -2.36 -23.96
C LEU A 53 -3.25 -2.13 -25.39
N ARG A 54 -3.91 -1.21 -26.10
CA ARG A 54 -3.45 -0.65 -27.38
C ARG A 54 -2.76 0.68 -27.16
N ARG A 55 -2.35 1.37 -28.21
CA ARG A 55 -1.62 2.65 -28.12
C ARG A 55 -2.29 3.68 -27.21
N ASP A 56 -3.58 3.93 -27.40
CA ASP A 56 -4.35 5.00 -26.74
C ASP A 56 -5.69 4.52 -26.15
N VAL A 57 -6.05 3.24 -26.34
CA VAL A 57 -7.29 2.62 -25.87
C VAL A 57 -7.01 1.31 -25.15
N VAL A 58 -7.84 0.99 -24.17
CA VAL A 58 -7.82 -0.24 -23.41
C VAL A 58 -9.18 -0.94 -23.53
N TYR A 59 -9.15 -2.27 -23.69
CA TYR A 59 -10.32 -3.12 -23.69
C TYR A 59 -10.22 -4.13 -22.54
N LYS A 60 -11.19 -4.10 -21.62
CA LYS A 60 -11.24 -5.01 -20.46
C LYS A 60 -12.39 -6.00 -20.62
N VAL A 61 -12.04 -7.29 -20.67
CA VAL A 61 -12.96 -8.41 -20.84
C VAL A 61 -13.03 -9.20 -19.54
N LYS A 62 -14.25 -9.56 -19.10
CA LYS A 62 -14.44 -10.38 -17.89
C LYS A 62 -14.12 -11.84 -18.20
N LYS A 63 -13.45 -12.54 -17.28
CA LYS A 63 -13.21 -13.98 -17.40
C LYS A 63 -14.50 -14.74 -17.08
N ASN A 64 -14.66 -15.93 -17.66
CA ASN A 64 -15.76 -16.84 -17.34
C ASN A 64 -15.47 -17.55 -16.00
N VAL A 65 -15.88 -16.94 -14.90
CA VAL A 65 -15.62 -17.40 -13.53
C VAL A 65 -16.83 -17.18 -12.63
N ASP A 66 -16.95 -17.98 -11.58
CA ASP A 66 -17.90 -17.76 -10.49
C ASP A 66 -17.17 -18.01 -9.16
N PHE A 67 -17.01 -16.94 -8.38
CA PHE A 67 -16.36 -16.97 -7.06
C PHE A 67 -17.38 -16.93 -5.92
N GLY A 68 -18.68 -17.03 -6.20
CA GLY A 68 -19.78 -16.89 -5.23
C GLY A 68 -20.06 -15.44 -4.81
N PHE A 69 -19.03 -14.59 -4.74
CA PHE A 69 -19.18 -13.14 -4.51
C PHE A 69 -19.20 -12.31 -5.80
N ALA A 70 -18.83 -12.93 -6.93
CA ALA A 70 -18.84 -12.37 -8.27
C ALA A 70 -19.11 -13.49 -9.28
N ASP A 71 -20.16 -13.34 -10.08
CA ASP A 71 -20.64 -14.36 -11.01
C ASP A 71 -20.64 -13.85 -12.45
N PHE A 72 -19.68 -14.35 -13.23
CA PHE A 72 -19.43 -14.03 -14.63
C PHE A 72 -19.62 -15.25 -15.54
N SER A 73 -20.42 -16.23 -15.08
CA SER A 73 -20.60 -17.54 -15.70
C SER A 73 -21.27 -17.52 -17.09
N SER A 74 -21.93 -16.43 -17.46
CA SER A 74 -22.61 -16.28 -18.75
C SER A 74 -22.25 -14.97 -19.45
N VAL A 75 -22.33 -14.96 -20.79
CA VAL A 75 -22.10 -13.76 -21.61
C VAL A 75 -22.98 -12.60 -21.16
N GLN A 76 -24.26 -12.86 -20.83
CA GLN A 76 -25.17 -11.85 -20.32
C GLN A 76 -24.72 -11.28 -18.97
N LYS A 77 -24.23 -12.12 -18.04
CA LYS A 77 -23.72 -11.64 -16.75
C LYS A 77 -22.46 -10.79 -16.92
N ARG A 78 -21.55 -11.19 -17.82
CA ARG A 78 -20.36 -10.40 -18.16
C ARG A 78 -20.70 -9.07 -18.80
N MET A 79 -21.68 -9.04 -19.70
CA MET A 79 -22.21 -7.81 -20.27
C MET A 79 -22.72 -6.85 -19.19
N GLN A 80 -23.55 -7.34 -18.27
CA GLN A 80 -24.07 -6.52 -17.17
C GLN A 80 -22.95 -6.03 -16.25
N ALA A 81 -21.94 -6.86 -15.99
CA ALA A 81 -20.75 -6.44 -15.25
C ALA A 81 -19.96 -5.34 -15.99
N CYS A 82 -19.77 -5.45 -17.31
CA CYS A 82 -19.14 -4.40 -18.11
C CYS A 82 -19.92 -3.08 -18.07
N LEU A 83 -21.25 -3.14 -18.14
CA LEU A 83 -22.11 -1.95 -18.04
C LEU A 83 -22.02 -1.31 -16.66
N ALA A 84 -22.09 -2.12 -15.60
CA ALA A 84 -21.95 -1.66 -14.22
C ALA A 84 -20.56 -1.05 -13.97
N GLU A 85 -19.48 -1.67 -14.47
CA GLU A 85 -18.13 -1.13 -14.37
C GLU A 85 -18.04 0.26 -15.02
N THR A 86 -18.51 0.38 -16.27
CA THR A 86 -18.52 1.66 -16.99
C THR A 86 -19.30 2.72 -16.20
N GLN A 87 -20.54 2.42 -15.80
CA GLN A 87 -21.40 3.38 -15.10
C GLN A 87 -20.80 3.82 -13.76
N LEU A 88 -20.29 2.88 -12.96
CA LEU A 88 -19.78 3.18 -11.63
C LEU A 88 -18.48 3.97 -11.68
N ASN A 89 -17.61 3.68 -12.64
CA ASN A 89 -16.34 4.38 -12.78
C ASN A 89 -16.49 5.75 -13.44
N GLN A 90 -17.48 5.96 -14.31
CA GLN A 90 -17.77 7.29 -14.87
C GLN A 90 -18.07 8.35 -13.79
N ARG A 91 -18.46 7.96 -12.57
CA ARG A 91 -18.65 8.87 -11.42
C ARG A 91 -17.36 9.60 -11.03
N LEU A 92 -16.20 8.98 -11.24
CA LEU A 92 -14.88 9.53 -10.89
C LEU A 92 -13.96 9.72 -12.11
N ALA A 93 -14.27 9.08 -13.24
CA ALA A 93 -13.50 9.12 -14.48
C ALA A 93 -14.41 9.15 -15.74
N PRO A 94 -15.27 10.17 -15.89
CA PRO A 94 -16.33 10.22 -16.92
C PRO A 94 -15.79 10.22 -18.36
N HIS A 95 -14.57 10.72 -18.58
CA HIS A 95 -13.95 10.79 -19.91
C HIS A 95 -12.99 9.62 -20.18
N VAL A 96 -12.72 8.77 -19.19
CA VAL A 96 -11.84 7.60 -19.34
C VAL A 96 -12.66 6.39 -19.77
N TYR A 97 -13.80 6.13 -19.14
CA TYR A 97 -14.68 5.01 -19.47
C TYR A 97 -15.64 5.41 -20.60
N LEU A 98 -15.40 4.85 -21.80
CA LEU A 98 -16.05 5.27 -23.04
C LEU A 98 -17.34 4.50 -23.33
N GLY A 99 -17.45 3.25 -22.88
CA GLY A 99 -18.62 2.42 -23.14
C GLY A 99 -18.33 0.93 -23.08
N VAL A 100 -19.25 0.14 -23.61
CA VAL A 100 -19.12 -1.32 -23.73
C VAL A 100 -19.25 -1.69 -25.20
N VAL A 101 -18.37 -2.56 -25.69
CA VAL A 101 -18.33 -3.01 -27.09
C VAL A 101 -18.50 -4.53 -27.21
N PRO A 102 -19.10 -5.02 -28.30
CA PRO A 102 -19.22 -6.45 -28.54
C PRO A 102 -17.90 -7.06 -29.01
N ILE A 103 -17.67 -8.30 -28.59
CA ILE A 103 -16.69 -9.22 -29.17
C ILE A 103 -17.47 -10.23 -29.97
N TYR A 104 -17.10 -10.40 -31.24
CA TYR A 104 -17.80 -11.27 -32.17
C TYR A 104 -16.86 -12.29 -32.80
N LYS A 105 -17.45 -13.41 -33.20
CA LYS A 105 -16.79 -14.50 -33.91
C LYS A 105 -17.33 -14.55 -35.33
N LYS A 106 -16.42 -14.45 -36.30
CA LYS A 106 -16.71 -14.62 -37.72
C LYS A 106 -15.78 -15.70 -38.26
N ASP A 107 -16.37 -16.75 -38.83
CA ASP A 107 -15.70 -18.00 -39.18
C ASP A 107 -14.99 -18.62 -37.96
N THR A 108 -13.67 -18.45 -37.87
CA THR A 108 -12.84 -18.91 -36.75
C THR A 108 -12.12 -17.78 -36.01
N ALA A 109 -12.19 -16.55 -36.53
CA ALA A 109 -11.49 -15.40 -35.98
C ALA A 109 -12.38 -14.63 -35.01
N LEU A 110 -11.76 -14.09 -33.96
CA LEU A 110 -12.40 -13.19 -33.01
C LEU A 110 -12.07 -11.76 -33.36
N PHE A 111 -13.05 -10.90 -33.18
CA PHE A 111 -12.91 -9.48 -33.40
C PHE A 111 -13.60 -8.71 -32.30
N ILE A 112 -13.16 -7.47 -32.10
CA ILE A 112 -13.78 -6.50 -31.23
C ILE A 112 -14.16 -5.27 -32.05
N SER A 113 -15.38 -4.79 -31.86
CA SER A 113 -15.77 -3.56 -32.52
C SER A 113 -15.17 -2.35 -31.82
N THR A 114 -14.51 -1.47 -32.56
CA THR A 114 -13.94 -0.25 -31.99
C THR A 114 -14.95 0.91 -31.96
N TYR A 115 -16.07 0.84 -32.69
CA TYR A 115 -17.04 1.92 -32.83
C TYR A 115 -18.46 1.54 -32.42
N ASP A 116 -18.79 0.24 -32.43
CA ASP A 116 -20.14 -0.28 -32.21
C ASP A 116 -20.46 -0.36 -30.71
N MET A 117 -20.62 0.79 -30.05
CA MET A 117 -20.93 0.85 -28.62
C MET A 117 -22.32 0.29 -28.32
N TRP A 118 -22.45 -0.41 -27.20
CA TRP A 118 -23.74 -0.82 -26.67
C TRP A 118 -24.61 0.40 -26.34
N THR A 119 -25.91 0.32 -26.67
CA THR A 119 -26.95 1.27 -26.24
C THR A 119 -28.24 0.53 -25.90
N ASP A 120 -29.14 1.17 -25.15
CA ASP A 120 -30.45 0.62 -24.82
C ASP A 120 -31.32 0.33 -26.06
N GLU A 121 -31.21 1.14 -27.11
CA GLU A 121 -31.92 0.91 -28.37
C GLU A 121 -31.41 -0.36 -29.05
N ARG A 122 -30.08 -0.55 -29.08
CA ARG A 122 -29.44 -1.73 -29.67
C ARG A 122 -29.71 -3.00 -28.89
N ASP A 123 -29.75 -2.93 -27.56
CA ASP A 123 -30.07 -4.07 -26.69
C ASP A 123 -31.49 -4.64 -26.94
N LYS A 124 -32.40 -3.78 -27.40
CA LYS A 124 -33.78 -4.13 -27.76
C LYS A 124 -33.89 -4.67 -29.18
N ASP A 125 -32.92 -4.43 -30.04
CA ASP A 125 -32.87 -4.95 -31.40
C ASP A 125 -32.29 -6.37 -31.43
N ALA A 126 -33.13 -7.34 -31.77
CA ALA A 126 -32.73 -8.74 -31.85
C ALA A 126 -31.71 -9.03 -32.97
N SER A 127 -31.68 -8.21 -34.01
CA SER A 127 -30.71 -8.33 -35.11
C SER A 127 -29.32 -7.87 -34.71
N TYR A 128 -29.19 -7.09 -33.63
CA TYR A 128 -27.90 -6.63 -33.12
C TYR A 128 -26.99 -7.79 -32.69
N TYR A 129 -27.56 -8.85 -32.10
CA TYR A 129 -26.80 -9.98 -31.58
C TYR A 129 -26.32 -10.97 -32.63
N VAL A 130 -26.94 -10.95 -33.82
CA VAL A 130 -26.58 -11.79 -34.97
C VAL A 130 -26.90 -10.98 -36.22
N ASN A 131 -25.88 -10.36 -36.82
CA ASN A 131 -26.01 -9.75 -38.15
C ASN A 131 -24.91 -10.26 -39.09
N ASP A 132 -25.24 -10.31 -40.38
CA ASP A 132 -24.37 -10.86 -41.43
C ASP A 132 -23.05 -10.08 -41.58
N THR A 133 -22.99 -8.85 -41.07
CA THR A 133 -21.85 -7.95 -41.17
C THR A 133 -20.76 -8.27 -40.13
N LEU A 134 -21.13 -8.34 -38.85
CA LEU A 134 -20.22 -8.54 -37.72
C LEU A 134 -20.04 -10.04 -37.37
N GLY A 135 -21.07 -10.88 -37.46
CA GLY A 135 -21.01 -12.27 -36.99
C GLY A 135 -21.71 -12.49 -35.64
N GLU A 136 -21.40 -13.58 -34.93
CA GLU A 136 -22.05 -13.93 -33.66
C GLU A 136 -21.34 -13.23 -32.49
N ILE A 137 -22.08 -12.50 -31.64
CA ILE A 137 -21.52 -11.95 -30.40
C ILE A 137 -21.21 -13.09 -29.42
N VAL A 138 -19.95 -13.19 -29.02
CA VAL A 138 -19.46 -14.23 -28.11
C VAL A 138 -19.04 -13.69 -26.73
N ASP A 139 -18.77 -12.38 -26.63
CA ASP A 139 -18.50 -11.71 -25.35
C ASP A 139 -18.61 -10.17 -25.45
N TRP A 140 -18.28 -9.47 -24.36
CA TRP A 140 -18.29 -8.01 -24.27
C TRP A 140 -17.01 -7.47 -23.61
N ALA A 141 -16.62 -6.26 -23.98
CA ALA A 141 -15.50 -5.55 -23.36
C ALA A 141 -15.89 -4.14 -22.92
N VAL A 142 -15.35 -3.70 -21.77
CA VAL A 142 -15.32 -2.28 -21.42
C VAL A 142 -14.27 -1.60 -22.28
N LYS A 143 -14.65 -0.54 -23.00
CA LYS A 143 -13.73 0.32 -23.75
C LYS A 143 -13.38 1.56 -22.92
N MET A 144 -12.09 1.84 -22.80
CA MET A 144 -11.58 2.96 -22.01
C MET A 144 -10.35 3.60 -22.64
N ARG A 145 -10.08 4.88 -22.34
CA ARG A 145 -8.82 5.55 -22.72
C ARG A 145 -7.65 4.90 -21.99
N ARG A 146 -6.52 4.71 -22.68
CA ARG A 146 -5.26 4.33 -22.02
C ARG A 146 -4.70 5.53 -21.29
N LEU A 147 -4.36 5.34 -20.02
CA LEU A 147 -3.66 6.32 -19.21
C LEU A 147 -2.20 5.88 -18.99
N PRO A 148 -1.24 6.81 -18.88
CA PRO A 148 0.15 6.46 -18.60
C PRO A 148 0.33 5.99 -17.16
N ASN A 149 1.02 4.87 -16.98
CA ASN A 149 1.32 4.31 -15.64
C ASN A 149 2.12 5.28 -14.76
N ASP A 150 2.90 6.16 -15.38
CA ASP A 150 3.74 7.17 -14.72
C ASP A 150 2.92 8.28 -14.04
N ASN A 151 1.63 8.38 -14.36
CA ASN A 151 0.70 9.34 -13.76
C ASN A 151 -0.08 8.76 -12.58
N THR A 152 0.14 7.49 -12.22
CA THR A 152 -0.49 6.90 -11.03
C THR A 152 0.06 7.54 -9.75
N CYS A 153 -0.78 7.66 -8.73
CA CYS A 153 -0.39 8.10 -7.40
C CYS A 153 0.70 7.18 -6.82
N LEU A 154 0.62 5.87 -7.09
CA LEU A 154 1.67 4.91 -6.72
C LEU A 154 3.01 5.20 -7.42
N HIS A 155 3.01 5.53 -8.71
CA HIS A 155 4.23 5.88 -9.43
C HIS A 155 4.83 7.18 -8.87
N LEU A 156 4.03 8.24 -8.73
CA LEU A 156 4.51 9.50 -8.15
C LEU A 156 5.05 9.32 -6.73
N LEU A 157 4.47 8.42 -5.93
CA LEU A 157 5.02 8.05 -4.65
C LEU A 157 6.39 7.38 -4.80
N THR A 158 6.49 6.40 -5.69
CA THR A 158 7.71 5.62 -5.90
C THR A 158 8.87 6.49 -6.39
N THR A 159 8.59 7.47 -7.25
CA THR A 159 9.57 8.42 -7.76
C THR A 159 9.76 9.65 -6.88
N GLY A 160 9.16 9.69 -5.67
CA GLY A 160 9.34 10.79 -4.72
C GLY A 160 8.69 12.12 -5.11
N ARG A 161 7.76 12.12 -6.08
CA ARG A 161 7.00 13.31 -6.54
C ARG A 161 5.69 13.51 -5.77
N LEU A 162 5.17 12.48 -5.10
CA LEU A 162 3.94 12.59 -4.30
C LEU A 162 4.19 13.38 -3.01
N ASN A 163 3.37 14.41 -2.78
CA ASN A 163 3.46 15.28 -1.61
C ASN A 163 2.06 15.64 -1.06
N ALA A 164 2.03 16.37 0.06
CA ALA A 164 0.79 16.77 0.73
C ALA A 164 -0.17 17.60 -0.15
N THR A 165 0.36 18.44 -1.05
CA THR A 165 -0.46 19.24 -1.98
C THR A 165 -1.23 18.35 -2.94
N LEU A 166 -0.56 17.35 -3.54
CA LEU A 166 -1.19 16.39 -4.44
C LEU A 166 -2.23 15.53 -3.73
N LEU A 167 -1.93 15.10 -2.50
CA LEU A 167 -2.89 14.38 -1.66
C LEU A 167 -4.10 15.24 -1.31
N GLY A 168 -3.93 16.56 -1.19
CA GLY A 168 -5.04 17.50 -1.06
C GLY A 168 -5.99 17.50 -2.26
N LEU A 169 -5.48 17.32 -3.49
CA LEU A 169 -6.30 17.18 -4.69
C LEU A 169 -7.08 15.87 -4.69
N VAL A 170 -6.41 14.77 -4.32
CA VAL A 170 -7.05 13.44 -4.21
C VAL A 170 -8.15 13.47 -3.15
N ALA A 171 -7.85 14.02 -1.98
CA ALA A 171 -8.82 14.20 -0.89
C ALA A 171 -10.04 15.03 -1.34
N ALA A 172 -9.83 16.12 -2.08
CA ALA A 172 -10.92 16.95 -2.60
C ALA A 172 -11.79 16.19 -3.61
N LYS A 173 -11.19 15.44 -4.54
CA LYS A 173 -11.93 14.61 -5.52
C LYS A 173 -12.79 13.55 -4.84
N ILE A 174 -12.21 12.80 -3.90
CA ILE A 174 -12.91 11.74 -3.16
C ILE A 174 -14.03 12.33 -2.27
N ALA A 175 -13.76 13.43 -1.56
CA ALA A 175 -14.77 14.09 -0.73
C ALA A 175 -15.96 14.63 -1.55
N ALA A 176 -15.69 15.21 -2.73
CA ALA A 176 -16.73 15.66 -3.65
C ALA A 176 -17.60 14.49 -4.14
N PHE A 177 -16.97 13.38 -4.52
CA PHE A 177 -17.67 12.14 -4.88
C PHE A 177 -18.55 11.61 -3.74
N HIS A 178 -18.02 11.53 -2.52
CA HIS A 178 -18.79 11.05 -1.37
C HIS A 178 -19.99 11.94 -1.01
N THR A 179 -19.92 13.23 -1.33
CA THR A 179 -21.02 14.17 -1.10
C THR A 179 -22.20 13.88 -2.04
N THR A 180 -21.93 13.51 -3.29
CA THR A 180 -22.95 13.26 -4.31
C THR A 180 -23.27 11.78 -4.52
N ALA A 181 -22.52 10.87 -3.89
CA ALA A 181 -22.75 9.44 -3.94
C ALA A 181 -24.17 9.08 -3.50
N ARG A 182 -24.76 8.08 -4.17
CA ARG A 182 -26.13 7.64 -3.91
C ARG A 182 -26.28 7.16 -2.45
N LYS A 183 -27.39 7.54 -1.83
CA LYS A 183 -27.79 7.15 -0.47
C LYS A 183 -29.26 6.77 -0.45
N ASN A 184 -29.62 5.76 0.32
CA ASN A 184 -31.00 5.38 0.59
C ASN A 184 -31.07 4.44 1.79
N ALA A 185 -32.28 4.12 2.24
CA ALA A 185 -32.50 3.25 3.40
C ALA A 185 -31.87 1.85 3.23
N THR A 186 -31.87 1.28 2.03
CA THR A 186 -31.22 -0.02 1.75
C THR A 186 -29.70 0.06 1.92
N ILE A 187 -29.08 1.16 1.48
CA ILE A 187 -27.64 1.40 1.64
C ILE A 187 -27.29 1.61 3.11
N ASP A 188 -28.12 2.33 3.88
CA ASP A 188 -27.91 2.58 5.31
C ASP A 188 -27.79 1.29 6.13
N GLU A 189 -28.46 0.20 5.72
CA GLU A 189 -28.37 -1.11 6.38
C GLU A 189 -26.92 -1.62 6.47
N PHE A 190 -26.09 -1.33 5.48
CA PHE A 190 -24.69 -1.79 5.43
C PHE A 190 -23.78 -1.08 6.42
N GLY A 191 -24.19 0.11 6.91
CA GLY A 191 -23.46 0.84 7.95
C GLY A 191 -23.88 0.50 9.36
N LYS A 192 -24.89 -0.36 9.55
CA LYS A 192 -25.35 -0.73 10.90
C LYS A 192 -24.24 -1.42 11.69
N PRO A 193 -24.08 -1.11 13.00
CA PRO A 193 -23.05 -1.74 13.82
C PRO A 193 -23.06 -3.27 13.77
N ALA A 194 -24.24 -3.89 13.76
CA ALA A 194 -24.37 -5.34 13.65
C ALA A 194 -23.74 -5.92 12.37
N VAL A 195 -23.93 -5.23 11.23
CA VAL A 195 -23.35 -5.64 9.94
C VAL A 195 -21.83 -5.44 9.93
N ILE A 196 -21.36 -4.30 10.47
CA ILE A 196 -19.93 -4.03 10.60
C ILE A 196 -19.26 -5.09 11.50
N LYS A 197 -19.88 -5.41 12.64
CA LYS A 197 -19.40 -6.44 13.58
C LYS A 197 -19.34 -7.81 12.92
N GLN A 198 -20.39 -8.21 12.21
CA GLN A 198 -20.41 -9.47 11.48
C GLN A 198 -19.28 -9.52 10.44
N ASN A 199 -19.10 -8.48 9.63
CA ASN A 199 -18.02 -8.42 8.65
C ASN A 199 -16.63 -8.53 9.31
N MET A 200 -16.44 -7.85 10.45
CA MET A 200 -15.21 -7.90 11.22
C MET A 200 -14.95 -9.32 11.76
N ASP A 201 -15.95 -9.97 12.35
CA ASP A 201 -15.84 -11.31 12.90
C ASP A 201 -15.58 -12.37 11.81
N GLU A 202 -16.24 -12.21 10.66
CA GLU A 202 -15.99 -13.04 9.47
C GLU A 202 -14.54 -12.90 9.01
N ASN A 203 -13.96 -11.69 8.99
CA ASN A 203 -12.57 -11.49 8.60
C ASN A 203 -11.59 -12.28 9.49
N PHE A 204 -11.79 -12.26 10.81
CA PHE A 204 -10.96 -13.04 11.73
C PHE A 204 -11.24 -14.54 11.59
N THR A 205 -12.50 -14.97 11.58
CA THR A 205 -12.86 -16.40 11.43
C THR A 205 -12.22 -17.00 10.19
N GLN A 206 -12.30 -16.29 9.06
CA GLN A 206 -11.75 -16.71 7.77
C GLN A 206 -10.22 -16.69 7.70
N SER A 207 -9.55 -15.90 8.54
CA SER A 207 -8.08 -15.78 8.57
C SER A 207 -7.42 -16.51 9.74
N ALA A 208 -8.17 -17.25 10.55
CA ALA A 208 -7.62 -17.97 11.69
C ALA A 208 -6.51 -18.96 11.30
N SER A 209 -6.67 -19.68 10.18
CA SER A 209 -5.67 -20.62 9.65
C SER A 209 -4.40 -19.94 9.12
N HIS A 210 -4.39 -18.61 8.97
CA HIS A 210 -3.21 -17.88 8.53
C HIS A 210 -2.11 -17.87 9.60
N VAL A 211 -2.47 -18.07 10.87
CA VAL A 211 -1.53 -18.25 11.98
C VAL A 211 -0.73 -19.53 11.78
N ASP A 212 -1.42 -20.66 11.60
CA ASP A 212 -0.79 -21.97 11.39
C ASP A 212 0.05 -22.01 10.10
N ALA A 213 -0.33 -21.22 9.09
CA ALA A 213 0.40 -21.08 7.84
C ALA A 213 1.59 -20.11 7.90
N GLY A 214 1.89 -19.49 9.05
CA GLY A 214 3.01 -18.55 9.20
C GLY A 214 2.84 -17.22 8.43
N LEU A 215 1.61 -16.87 8.04
CA LEU A 215 1.28 -15.63 7.34
C LEU A 215 1.08 -14.45 8.30
N VAL A 216 1.00 -14.74 9.59
CA VAL A 216 0.95 -13.80 10.71
C VAL A 216 1.40 -14.51 11.99
N ASP A 217 2.11 -13.81 12.85
CA ASP A 217 2.43 -14.30 14.19
C ASP A 217 1.16 -14.40 15.06
N GLY A 218 1.05 -15.46 15.88
CA GLY A 218 -0.14 -15.70 16.70
C GLY A 218 -0.42 -14.58 17.69
N HIS A 219 0.61 -14.00 18.33
CA HIS A 219 0.43 -12.88 19.24
C HIS A 219 -0.06 -11.64 18.48
N VAL A 220 0.49 -11.32 17.32
CA VAL A 220 0.02 -10.20 16.48
C VAL A 220 -1.44 -10.38 16.11
N TYR A 221 -1.83 -11.56 15.61
CA TYR A 221 -3.21 -11.86 15.23
C TYR A 221 -4.18 -11.65 16.40
N HIS A 222 -3.89 -12.23 17.56
CA HIS A 222 -4.75 -12.10 18.75
C HIS A 222 -4.82 -10.67 19.28
N ARG A 223 -3.72 -9.93 19.27
CA ARG A 223 -3.70 -8.51 19.69
C ARG A 223 -4.52 -7.64 18.75
N VAL A 224 -4.37 -7.81 17.43
CA VAL A 224 -5.18 -7.08 16.44
C VAL A 224 -6.66 -7.40 16.63
N LYS A 225 -7.04 -8.66 16.84
CA LYS A 225 -8.44 -9.04 17.10
C LYS A 225 -8.99 -8.35 18.35
N LEU A 226 -8.30 -8.48 19.47
CA LEU A 226 -8.70 -7.89 20.75
C LEU A 226 -8.86 -6.37 20.66
N LEU A 227 -7.89 -5.69 20.04
CA LEU A 227 -7.96 -4.24 19.88
C LEU A 227 -9.05 -3.83 18.89
N SER A 228 -9.29 -4.60 17.82
CA SER A 228 -10.40 -4.35 16.89
C SER A 228 -11.75 -4.40 17.60
N GLU A 229 -11.94 -5.40 18.47
CA GLU A 229 -13.16 -5.56 19.27
C GLU A 229 -13.35 -4.41 20.28
N ARG A 230 -12.26 -3.95 20.92
CA ARG A 230 -12.30 -2.80 21.85
C ARG A 230 -12.64 -1.50 21.12
N TRP A 231 -11.93 -1.18 20.05
CA TRP A 231 -12.20 0.01 19.24
C TRP A 231 -13.62 0.00 18.67
N PHE A 232 -14.12 -1.16 18.24
CA PHE A 232 -15.49 -1.29 17.78
C PHE A 232 -16.50 -0.93 18.87
N ALA A 233 -16.30 -1.43 20.10
CA ALA A 233 -17.14 -1.10 21.24
C ALA A 233 -17.09 0.40 21.58
N ASP A 234 -15.89 0.99 21.60
CA ASP A 234 -15.69 2.41 21.90
C ASP A 234 -16.32 3.34 20.83
N LEU A 235 -16.45 2.86 19.59
CA LEU A 235 -17.01 3.60 18.45
C LEU A 235 -18.49 3.29 18.18
N LEU A 236 -19.16 2.49 19.02
CA LEU A 236 -20.54 2.04 18.78
C LEU A 236 -21.49 3.21 18.49
N ASP A 237 -21.52 4.20 19.39
CA ASP A 237 -22.34 5.41 19.25
C ASP A 237 -21.99 6.20 17.99
N THR A 238 -20.71 6.18 17.59
CA THR A 238 -20.28 6.87 16.36
C THR A 238 -20.89 6.16 15.16
N PHE A 239 -20.80 4.83 15.03
CA PHE A 239 -21.43 4.09 13.93
C PHE A 239 -22.94 4.34 13.86
N GLU A 240 -23.64 4.29 14.99
CA GLU A 240 -25.07 4.56 15.06
C GLU A 240 -25.39 5.99 14.59
N HIS A 241 -24.63 6.97 15.05
CA HIS A 241 -24.75 8.35 14.59
C HIS A 241 -24.56 8.47 13.07
N ARG A 242 -23.59 7.76 12.47
CA ARG A 242 -23.36 7.76 11.02
C ARG A 242 -24.59 7.29 10.24
N VAL A 243 -25.22 6.21 10.71
CA VAL A 243 -26.43 5.64 10.07
C VAL A 243 -27.64 6.56 10.27
N GLN A 244 -27.86 7.05 11.49
CA GLN A 244 -28.98 7.96 11.82
C GLN A 244 -28.94 9.23 10.97
N HIS A 245 -27.75 9.76 10.72
CA HIS A 245 -27.54 10.98 9.94
C HIS A 245 -27.29 10.74 8.44
N LYS A 246 -27.59 9.54 7.93
CA LYS A 246 -27.57 9.22 6.48
C LYS A 246 -26.20 9.48 5.84
N TYR A 247 -25.13 9.06 6.51
CA TYR A 247 -23.79 9.14 5.95
C TYR A 247 -23.48 8.02 4.96
N ILE A 248 -24.05 6.83 5.16
CA ILE A 248 -23.73 5.63 4.38
C ILE A 248 -24.11 5.82 2.92
N SER A 249 -23.19 5.46 2.02
CA SER A 249 -23.35 5.75 0.60
C SER A 249 -22.80 4.63 -0.29
N ASP A 250 -23.18 4.72 -1.56
CA ASP A 250 -22.66 3.89 -2.65
C ASP A 250 -21.26 4.38 -3.07
N THR A 251 -20.25 4.02 -2.27
CA THR A 251 -18.87 4.51 -2.39
C THR A 251 -18.07 3.84 -3.52
N HIS A 252 -16.73 3.89 -3.48
CA HIS A 252 -15.88 3.21 -4.45
C HIS A 252 -15.68 1.72 -4.12
N GLY A 253 -15.46 1.42 -2.83
CA GLY A 253 -15.27 0.06 -2.29
C GLY A 253 -13.85 -0.47 -2.34
N ASP A 254 -12.97 0.15 -3.13
CA ASP A 254 -11.55 -0.24 -3.25
C ASP A 254 -10.60 0.88 -3.72
N LEU A 255 -10.46 1.96 -2.95
CA LEU A 255 -9.56 3.06 -3.31
C LEU A 255 -8.08 2.68 -3.10
N ARG A 256 -7.32 2.48 -4.19
CA ARG A 256 -5.89 2.12 -4.16
C ARG A 256 -5.01 3.16 -4.84
N LEU A 257 -3.75 3.28 -4.39
CA LEU A 257 -2.79 4.23 -4.98
C LEU A 257 -2.54 4.00 -6.48
N GLU A 258 -2.59 2.74 -6.91
CA GLU A 258 -2.40 2.33 -8.31
C GLU A 258 -3.58 2.69 -9.22
N HIS A 259 -4.74 3.05 -8.67
CA HIS A 259 -5.95 3.38 -9.43
C HIS A 259 -6.28 4.88 -9.45
N VAL A 260 -5.51 5.69 -8.73
CA VAL A 260 -5.66 7.14 -8.70
C VAL A 260 -4.63 7.75 -9.64
N TYR A 261 -5.09 8.50 -10.63
CA TYR A 261 -4.26 9.11 -11.67
C TYR A 261 -4.36 10.64 -11.60
N PHE A 262 -3.24 11.30 -11.90
CA PHE A 262 -3.16 12.74 -12.11
C PHE A 262 -3.06 13.02 -13.61
N LEU A 263 -3.96 13.81 -14.17
CA LEU A 263 -3.97 14.13 -15.60
C LEU A 263 -3.96 15.64 -15.81
N PRO A 264 -3.27 16.16 -16.85
CA PRO A 264 -3.48 17.53 -17.29
C PRO A 264 -4.95 17.74 -17.66
N LYS A 265 -5.59 18.81 -17.17
CA LYS A 265 -7.00 19.11 -17.49
C LYS A 265 -7.23 19.27 -18.99
N THR A 266 -6.25 19.78 -19.72
CA THR A 266 -6.27 19.93 -21.18
C THR A 266 -6.37 18.59 -21.91
N ALA A 267 -5.88 17.50 -21.30
CA ALA A 267 -5.96 16.14 -21.85
C ALA A 267 -7.20 15.37 -21.33
N ASN A 268 -7.80 15.78 -20.20
CA ASN A 268 -9.00 15.13 -19.64
C ASN A 268 -10.30 15.86 -20.02
N VAL A 269 -10.55 16.01 -21.32
CA VAL A 269 -11.74 16.71 -21.85
C VAL A 269 -12.71 15.71 -22.48
N SER A 270 -14.01 16.01 -22.42
CA SER A 270 -15.06 15.23 -23.09
C SER A 270 -14.89 15.22 -24.61
N GLY A 271 -15.17 14.09 -25.25
CA GLY A 271 -15.20 13.98 -26.72
C GLY A 271 -13.84 14.02 -27.43
N THR A 272 -12.73 14.17 -26.71
CA THR A 272 -11.38 14.17 -27.31
C THR A 272 -10.76 12.77 -27.33
N LYS A 273 -9.80 12.54 -28.22
CA LYS A 273 -8.91 11.36 -28.25
C LYS A 273 -7.46 11.84 -28.00
N PRO A 274 -7.10 12.16 -26.75
CA PRO A 274 -5.77 12.67 -26.43
C PRO A 274 -4.69 11.63 -26.74
N SER A 275 -3.59 12.04 -27.36
CA SER A 275 -2.43 11.16 -27.53
C SER A 275 -1.72 10.94 -26.20
N MET A 276 -0.99 9.82 -26.06
CA MET A 276 -0.25 9.51 -24.83
C MET A 276 0.69 10.63 -24.39
N ALA A 277 1.32 11.35 -25.32
CA ALA A 277 2.20 12.47 -25.03
C ALA A 277 1.49 13.65 -24.32
N SER A 278 0.19 13.83 -24.57
CA SER A 278 -0.60 14.91 -23.95
C SER A 278 -0.83 14.73 -22.45
N TYR A 279 -0.62 13.53 -21.91
CA TYR A 279 -0.74 13.24 -20.49
C TYR A 279 0.51 13.58 -19.67
N THR A 280 1.59 14.04 -20.31
CA THR A 280 2.84 14.41 -19.62
C THR A 280 2.57 15.45 -18.53
N LEU A 281 2.88 15.10 -17.28
CA LEU A 281 2.74 16.01 -16.15
C LEU A 281 3.89 17.02 -16.14
N THR A 282 3.56 18.30 -16.15
CA THR A 282 4.52 19.38 -15.86
C THR A 282 4.90 19.39 -14.38
N ASP A 283 5.96 20.09 -14.01
CA ASP A 283 6.36 20.22 -12.61
C ASP A 283 5.38 21.09 -11.79
N ASP A 284 4.60 21.95 -12.44
CA ASP A 284 3.54 22.75 -11.84
C ASP A 284 2.22 21.97 -11.73
N ILE A 285 2.21 20.98 -10.83
CA ILE A 285 1.01 20.19 -10.54
C ILE A 285 0.17 20.92 -9.47
N SER A 286 -0.95 21.49 -9.91
CA SER A 286 -1.88 22.23 -9.04
C SER A 286 -3.35 21.90 -9.34
N ALA A 287 -4.25 22.33 -8.45
CA ALA A 287 -5.69 22.21 -8.67
C ALA A 287 -6.17 22.95 -9.93
N ALA A 288 -5.41 23.93 -10.42
CA ALA A 288 -5.76 24.70 -11.61
C ALA A 288 -5.47 23.91 -12.89
N THR A 289 -4.33 23.23 -12.95
CA THR A 289 -3.79 22.57 -14.16
C THR A 289 -4.10 21.07 -14.23
N THR A 290 -4.35 20.44 -13.09
CA THR A 290 -4.43 18.98 -12.96
C THR A 290 -5.81 18.52 -12.51
N ASP A 291 -6.29 17.43 -13.11
CA ASP A 291 -7.45 16.67 -12.65
C ASP A 291 -7.02 15.36 -11.99
N VAL A 292 -7.83 14.89 -11.05
CA VAL A 292 -7.68 13.57 -10.44
C VAL A 292 -8.79 12.68 -10.96
N VAL A 293 -8.40 11.52 -11.47
CA VAL A 293 -9.29 10.46 -11.93
C VAL A 293 -9.02 9.20 -11.13
N VAL A 294 -10.09 8.48 -10.80
CA VAL A 294 -10.03 7.26 -10.00
C VAL A 294 -10.75 6.15 -10.77
N LEU A 295 -10.11 5.00 -10.88
CA LEU A 295 -10.58 3.85 -11.66
C LEU A 295 -10.82 2.63 -10.75
N ASP A 296 -11.38 1.57 -11.35
CA ASP A 296 -11.57 0.24 -10.76
C ASP A 296 -12.47 0.23 -9.50
N CYS A 297 -13.57 0.97 -9.54
CA CYS A 297 -14.66 0.87 -8.57
C CYS A 297 -15.29 -0.54 -8.62
N ILE A 298 -15.52 -1.15 -7.46
CA ILE A 298 -16.09 -2.50 -7.36
C ILE A 298 -17.48 -2.52 -8.00
N GLU A 299 -17.66 -3.23 -9.10
CA GLU A 299 -18.94 -3.28 -9.83
C GLU A 299 -19.83 -4.46 -9.43
N PHE A 300 -19.23 -5.55 -8.97
CA PHE A 300 -19.86 -6.87 -8.87
C PHE A 300 -20.50 -7.18 -7.50
N ASN A 301 -20.21 -6.38 -6.46
CA ASN A 301 -20.71 -6.67 -5.12
C ASN A 301 -21.02 -5.41 -4.31
N GLU A 302 -22.32 -5.18 -4.08
CA GLU A 302 -22.81 -4.03 -3.33
C GLU A 302 -22.35 -4.03 -1.87
N ARG A 303 -22.20 -5.21 -1.22
CA ARG A 303 -21.71 -5.32 0.16
C ARG A 303 -20.28 -4.76 0.33
N PHE A 304 -19.48 -4.78 -0.73
CA PHE A 304 -18.13 -4.23 -0.70
C PHE A 304 -18.10 -2.73 -1.04
N ARG A 305 -19.11 -2.23 -1.76
CA ARG A 305 -19.19 -0.84 -2.25
C ARG A 305 -20.05 0.07 -1.36
N TYR A 306 -21.12 -0.44 -0.76
CA TYR A 306 -21.99 0.32 0.15
C TYR A 306 -21.31 0.41 1.51
N SER A 307 -20.87 1.61 1.86
CA SER A 307 -20.12 1.81 3.09
C SER A 307 -20.16 3.24 3.57
N ASP A 308 -19.64 3.46 4.76
CA ASP A 308 -19.35 4.80 5.26
C ASP A 308 -18.25 5.46 4.38
N PRO A 309 -18.41 6.71 3.91
CA PRO A 309 -17.36 7.48 3.23
C PRO A 309 -15.98 7.49 3.93
N LEU A 310 -15.94 7.46 5.26
CA LEU A 310 -14.69 7.34 6.02
C LEU A 310 -14.05 5.96 5.83
N SER A 311 -14.86 4.91 5.69
CA SER A 311 -14.39 3.55 5.41
C SER A 311 -13.83 3.40 4.00
N ASP A 312 -14.39 4.11 3.03
CA ASP A 312 -13.87 4.13 1.66
C ASP A 312 -12.55 4.92 1.59
N ALA A 313 -12.51 6.13 2.13
CA ALA A 313 -11.27 6.92 2.22
C ALA A 313 -10.15 6.21 3.00
N ALA A 314 -10.52 5.40 4.00
CA ALA A 314 -9.58 4.58 4.75
C ALA A 314 -8.81 3.56 3.91
N PHE A 315 -9.36 3.05 2.80
CA PHE A 315 -8.61 2.18 1.89
C PHE A 315 -7.37 2.89 1.32
N PHE A 316 -7.55 4.13 0.86
CA PHE A 316 -6.47 4.94 0.32
C PHE A 316 -5.43 5.28 1.39
N ALA A 317 -5.87 5.69 2.58
CA ALA A 317 -4.99 5.99 3.70
C ALA A 317 -4.20 4.76 4.18
N MET A 318 -4.86 3.60 4.25
CA MET A 318 -4.26 2.32 4.63
C MET A 318 -3.11 1.94 3.68
N ASP A 319 -3.26 2.19 2.38
CA ASP A 319 -2.21 1.93 1.40
C ASP A 319 -0.96 2.80 1.61
N LEU A 320 -1.12 4.04 2.09
CA LEU A 320 -0.01 4.92 2.49
C LEU A 320 0.70 4.44 3.77
N TYR A 321 -0.04 3.88 4.73
CA TYR A 321 0.55 3.22 5.90
C TYR A 321 1.32 1.96 5.50
N ARG A 322 0.76 1.12 4.60
CA ARG A 322 1.41 -0.10 4.07
C ARG A 322 2.77 0.18 3.44
N VAL A 323 2.94 1.32 2.80
CA VAL A 323 4.21 1.73 2.16
C VAL A 323 5.13 2.55 3.08
N GLY A 324 4.81 2.61 4.38
CA GLY A 324 5.62 3.27 5.40
C GLY A 324 5.66 4.80 5.29
N ARG A 325 4.66 5.42 4.64
CA ARG A 325 4.52 6.88 4.53
C ARG A 325 3.39 7.40 5.40
N HIS A 326 3.60 7.27 6.71
CA HIS A 326 2.66 7.70 7.75
C HIS A 326 2.45 9.22 7.73
N ASP A 327 3.47 9.98 7.33
CA ASP A 327 3.41 11.43 7.09
C ASP A 327 2.39 11.77 5.99
N LEU A 328 2.45 11.05 4.86
CA LEU A 328 1.51 11.23 3.75
C LEU A 328 0.11 10.74 4.11
N ALA A 329 -0.01 9.60 4.82
CA ALA A 329 -1.29 9.12 5.32
C ALA A 329 -1.95 10.17 6.22
N THR A 330 -1.18 10.80 7.11
CA THR A 330 -1.64 11.88 7.98
C THR A 330 -2.08 13.10 7.17
N ALA A 331 -1.27 13.53 6.19
CA ALA A 331 -1.60 14.65 5.31
C ALA A 331 -2.91 14.41 4.53
N PHE A 332 -3.07 13.20 3.97
CA PHE A 332 -4.31 12.81 3.29
C PHE A 332 -5.51 12.81 4.23
N ASN A 333 -5.39 12.20 5.42
CA ASN A 333 -6.48 12.12 6.39
C ASN A 333 -6.95 13.52 6.82
N VAL A 334 -6.01 14.41 7.15
CA VAL A 334 -6.32 15.80 7.51
C VAL A 334 -7.03 16.52 6.36
N ALA A 335 -6.48 16.42 5.14
CA ALA A 335 -7.08 17.04 3.97
C ALA A 335 -8.49 16.49 3.68
N TYR A 336 -8.68 15.16 3.74
CA TYR A 336 -9.96 14.54 3.46
C TYR A 336 -11.03 14.92 4.50
N LEU A 337 -10.70 14.91 5.79
CA LEU A 337 -11.62 15.34 6.84
C LEU A 337 -12.00 16.81 6.70
N ASP A 338 -11.07 17.70 6.33
CA ASP A 338 -11.38 19.11 6.04
C ASP A 338 -12.27 19.29 4.80
N LYS A 339 -11.91 18.65 3.68
CA LYS A 339 -12.65 18.76 2.42
C LYS A 339 -14.05 18.16 2.51
N SER A 340 -14.22 17.09 3.26
CA SER A 340 -15.52 16.46 3.51
C SER A 340 -16.30 17.08 4.68
N LYS A 341 -15.73 18.07 5.38
CA LYS A 341 -16.34 18.75 6.55
C LYS A 341 -16.67 17.80 7.70
N GLN A 342 -15.75 16.88 7.99
CA GLN A 342 -15.89 15.82 8.98
C GLN A 342 -14.76 15.82 10.04
N THR A 343 -14.22 16.99 10.40
CA THR A 343 -13.02 17.16 11.23
C THR A 343 -13.15 16.83 12.72
N SER A 344 -14.27 16.25 13.17
CA SER A 344 -14.45 15.90 14.59
C SER A 344 -13.45 14.81 15.03
N LYS A 345 -13.10 14.82 16.32
CA LYS A 345 -12.22 13.80 16.91
C LYS A 345 -12.77 12.39 16.68
N ALA A 346 -14.07 12.18 16.90
CA ALA A 346 -14.73 10.90 16.69
C ALA A 346 -14.60 10.39 15.24
N ASN A 347 -14.73 11.29 14.25
CA ASN A 347 -14.55 10.90 12.84
C ASN A 347 -13.08 10.60 12.50
N ALA A 348 -12.12 11.29 13.12
CA ALA A 348 -10.70 11.00 12.95
C ALA A 348 -10.34 9.63 13.55
N GLU A 349 -10.89 9.29 14.73
CA GLU A 349 -10.77 7.98 15.36
C GLU A 349 -11.45 6.89 14.52
N LEU A 350 -12.67 7.16 14.01
CA LEU A 350 -13.38 6.24 13.12
C LEU A 350 -12.63 5.98 11.80
N LEU A 351 -12.05 7.01 11.18
CA LEU A 351 -11.20 6.86 9.99
C LEU A 351 -9.97 5.99 10.28
N ARG A 352 -9.33 6.19 11.43
CA ARG A 352 -8.19 5.37 11.88
C ARG A 352 -8.59 3.91 12.12
N PHE A 353 -9.72 3.68 12.78
CA PHE A 353 -10.30 2.35 12.95
C PHE A 353 -10.56 1.67 11.61
N TYR A 354 -11.22 2.38 10.69
CA TYR A 354 -11.49 1.84 9.36
C TYR A 354 -10.21 1.52 8.59
N ALA A 355 -9.14 2.33 8.71
CA ALA A 355 -7.87 2.04 8.07
C ALA A 355 -7.26 0.72 8.58
N ALA A 356 -7.34 0.47 9.90
CA ALA A 356 -6.94 -0.80 10.48
C ALA A 356 -7.83 -1.96 10.01
N TYR A 357 -9.15 -1.78 10.02
CA TYR A 357 -10.13 -2.76 9.52
C TYR A 357 -9.87 -3.13 8.05
N ARG A 358 -9.63 -2.14 7.17
CA ARG A 358 -9.28 -2.38 5.77
C ARG A 358 -7.93 -3.06 5.61
N SER A 359 -6.98 -2.79 6.50
CA SER A 359 -5.71 -3.52 6.54
C SER A 359 -5.93 -5.00 6.87
N VAL A 360 -6.79 -5.35 7.84
CA VAL A 360 -7.16 -6.74 8.13
C VAL A 360 -7.82 -7.41 6.91
N VAL A 361 -8.72 -6.72 6.21
CA VAL A 361 -9.32 -7.23 4.96
C VAL A 361 -8.23 -7.55 3.93
N ARG A 362 -7.23 -6.68 3.76
CA ARG A 362 -6.12 -6.89 2.82
C ARG A 362 -5.16 -7.98 3.25
N ALA A 363 -4.91 -8.11 4.56
CA ALA A 363 -4.14 -9.21 5.12
C ALA A 363 -4.83 -10.55 4.80
N LYS A 364 -6.15 -10.64 5.01
CA LYS A 364 -6.96 -11.80 4.67
C LYS A 364 -6.88 -12.16 3.18
N VAL A 365 -7.13 -11.20 2.30
CA VAL A 365 -7.12 -11.44 0.84
C VAL A 365 -5.73 -11.87 0.37
N SER A 366 -4.67 -11.20 0.83
CA SER A 366 -3.29 -11.57 0.49
C SER A 366 -2.92 -12.95 1.04
N GLY A 367 -3.43 -13.30 2.23
CA GLY A 367 -3.24 -14.62 2.81
C GLY A 367 -3.91 -15.73 2.00
N PHE A 368 -5.14 -15.53 1.53
CA PHE A 368 -5.79 -16.48 0.61
C PHE A 368 -5.02 -16.65 -0.70
N GLN A 369 -4.48 -15.57 -1.26
CA GLN A 369 -3.60 -15.66 -2.44
C GLN A 369 -2.29 -16.42 -2.12
N ALA A 370 -1.74 -16.27 -0.93
CA ALA A 370 -0.55 -17.02 -0.52
C ALA A 370 -0.87 -18.52 -0.33
N LEU A 371 -2.09 -18.88 0.07
CA LEU A 371 -2.51 -20.26 0.28
C LEU A 371 -3.01 -20.95 -1.00
N ASP A 372 -3.35 -20.20 -2.05
CA ASP A 372 -3.81 -20.74 -3.32
C ASP A 372 -2.73 -21.65 -3.96
N PRO A 373 -3.00 -22.95 -4.21
CA PRO A 373 -2.04 -23.86 -4.82
C PRO A 373 -1.73 -23.53 -6.30
N LEU A 374 -2.57 -22.71 -6.95
CA LEU A 374 -2.40 -22.34 -8.36
C LEU A 374 -1.46 -21.14 -8.56
N ILE A 375 -1.10 -20.44 -7.48
CA ILE A 375 -0.16 -19.31 -7.53
C ILE A 375 1.26 -19.83 -7.29
N ALA A 376 2.09 -19.78 -8.35
CA ALA A 376 3.46 -20.28 -8.32
C ALA A 376 4.41 -19.42 -7.45
N ASP A 377 4.39 -18.10 -7.62
CA ASP A 377 5.15 -17.17 -6.78
C ASP A 377 4.28 -16.52 -5.71
N LYS A 378 4.45 -16.99 -4.48
CA LYS A 378 3.68 -16.55 -3.30
C LYS A 378 4.39 -15.46 -2.50
N THR A 379 5.62 -15.11 -2.86
CA THR A 379 6.51 -14.24 -2.08
C THR A 379 5.85 -12.88 -1.80
N ARG A 380 5.26 -12.27 -2.83
CA ARG A 380 4.58 -10.98 -2.72
C ARG A 380 3.34 -11.06 -1.82
N SER A 381 2.54 -12.11 -1.95
CA SER A 381 1.30 -12.28 -1.18
C SER A 381 1.58 -12.56 0.29
N ILE A 382 2.60 -13.37 0.60
CA ILE A 382 3.07 -13.62 1.97
C ILE A 382 3.55 -12.30 2.62
N ALA A 383 4.43 -11.57 1.94
CA ALA A 383 4.95 -10.30 2.45
C ALA A 383 3.84 -9.28 2.68
N ARG A 384 2.89 -9.16 1.74
CA ARG A 384 1.71 -8.28 1.89
C ARG A 384 0.82 -8.68 3.05
N SER A 385 0.56 -9.98 3.25
CA SER A 385 -0.22 -10.46 4.40
C SER A 385 0.41 -10.02 5.71
N LYS A 386 1.70 -10.33 5.92
CA LYS A 386 2.44 -9.97 7.13
C LYS A 386 2.43 -8.44 7.37
N CYS A 387 2.73 -7.68 6.32
CA CYS A 387 2.73 -6.22 6.36
C CYS A 387 1.39 -5.64 6.83
N HIS A 388 0.28 -6.10 6.25
CA HIS A 388 -1.04 -5.58 6.59
C HIS A 388 -1.47 -5.90 8.03
N TRP A 389 -1.04 -7.03 8.59
CA TRP A 389 -1.27 -7.34 10.00
C TRP A 389 -0.54 -6.38 10.93
N LEU A 390 0.72 -6.06 10.64
CA LEU A 390 1.49 -5.09 11.44
C LEU A 390 1.00 -3.65 11.27
N VAL A 391 0.53 -3.27 10.08
CA VAL A 391 -0.16 -1.98 9.87
C VAL A 391 -1.44 -1.90 10.71
N ALA A 392 -2.26 -2.95 10.70
CA ALA A 392 -3.47 -2.99 11.53
C ALA A 392 -3.11 -2.88 13.02
N TYR A 393 -2.07 -3.59 13.46
CA TYR A 393 -1.62 -3.53 14.85
C TYR A 393 -1.15 -2.13 15.22
N THR A 394 -0.31 -1.50 14.39
CA THR A 394 0.20 -0.13 14.60
C THR A 394 -0.93 0.89 14.72
N LEU A 395 -1.96 0.76 13.88
CA LEU A 395 -3.09 1.68 13.88
C LEU A 395 -4.02 1.48 15.08
N LEU A 396 -4.16 0.27 15.61
CA LEU A 396 -5.05 0.00 16.75
C LEU A 396 -4.35 0.15 18.10
N ALA A 397 -3.05 -0.11 18.17
CA ALA A 397 -2.29 -0.08 19.40
C ALA A 397 -2.14 1.35 19.95
N PRO A 398 -2.10 1.51 21.29
CA PRO A 398 -1.60 2.74 21.88
C PRO A 398 -0.12 2.95 21.47
N PRO A 399 0.36 4.21 21.40
CA PRO A 399 1.73 4.54 20.99
C PRO A 399 2.81 3.64 21.60
N SER A 400 2.75 3.42 22.91
CA SER A 400 3.72 2.63 23.67
C SER A 400 3.72 1.11 23.36
N ASP A 401 2.71 0.59 22.67
CA ASP A 401 2.63 -0.82 22.24
C ASP A 401 2.92 -1.02 20.75
N ARG A 402 3.07 0.07 19.96
CA ARG A 402 3.21 -0.04 18.51
C ARG A 402 4.50 -0.77 18.12
N PRO A 403 4.44 -1.74 17.19
CA PRO A 403 5.65 -2.34 16.64
C PRO A 403 6.45 -1.25 15.89
N CYS A 404 7.74 -1.15 16.20
CA CYS A 404 8.60 -0.15 15.62
C CYS A 404 10.06 -0.58 15.64
N LEU A 405 10.84 0.02 14.73
CA LEU A 405 12.29 -0.07 14.69
C LEU A 405 12.90 1.28 15.03
N VAL A 406 13.76 1.33 16.03
CA VAL A 406 14.56 2.52 16.37
C VAL A 406 16.03 2.20 16.17
N LEU A 407 16.69 2.93 15.27
CA LEU A 407 18.13 2.87 15.09
C LEU A 407 18.79 3.88 16.03
N VAL A 408 19.66 3.43 16.92
CA VAL A 408 20.52 4.30 17.73
C VAL A 408 21.92 4.25 17.13
N THR A 409 22.36 5.40 16.59
CA THR A 409 23.53 5.49 15.72
C THR A 409 24.40 6.71 16.04
N GLY A 410 25.58 6.81 15.44
CA GLY A 410 26.59 7.83 15.75
C GLY A 410 28.02 7.27 15.74
N LEU A 411 29.01 8.16 15.70
CA LEU A 411 30.42 7.78 15.71
C LEU A 411 30.79 6.94 16.96
N PRO A 412 31.81 6.08 16.90
CA PRO A 412 32.30 5.37 18.08
C PRO A 412 32.54 6.32 19.27
N GLY A 413 32.16 5.91 20.49
CA GLY A 413 32.33 6.73 21.70
C GLY A 413 31.36 7.91 21.88
N THR A 414 30.43 8.19 20.95
CA THR A 414 29.40 9.24 21.11
C THR A 414 28.25 8.88 22.06
N GLY A 415 28.32 7.78 22.80
CA GLY A 415 27.31 7.43 23.81
C GLY A 415 26.06 6.70 23.31
N LYS A 416 26.06 6.18 22.06
CA LYS A 416 24.98 5.34 21.51
C LYS A 416 24.46 4.27 22.47
N SER A 417 25.36 3.39 22.93
CA SER A 417 25.00 2.27 23.80
C SER A 417 24.47 2.73 25.14
N THR A 418 24.92 3.89 25.62
CA THR A 418 24.41 4.49 26.86
C THR A 418 22.97 5.00 26.67
N VAL A 419 22.68 5.69 25.57
CA VAL A 419 21.31 6.11 25.21
C VAL A 419 20.40 4.90 25.00
N ALA A 420 20.86 3.91 24.23
CA ALA A 420 20.13 2.65 24.00
C ALA A 420 19.80 1.93 25.31
N GLN A 421 20.78 1.80 26.21
CA GLN A 421 20.58 1.20 27.52
C GLN A 421 19.56 1.98 28.35
N GLY A 422 19.58 3.31 28.32
CA GLY A 422 18.60 4.14 29.02
C GLY A 422 17.17 3.89 28.55
N LEU A 423 16.97 3.73 27.24
CA LEU A 423 15.66 3.43 26.64
C LEU A 423 15.18 2.02 27.01
N VAL A 424 16.06 1.02 26.94
CA VAL A 424 15.74 -0.38 27.27
C VAL A 424 15.47 -0.55 28.76
N ALA A 425 16.22 0.14 29.63
CA ALA A 425 16.00 0.10 31.08
C ALA A 425 14.69 0.78 31.50
N ALA A 426 14.20 1.75 30.73
CA ALA A 426 12.92 2.42 30.98
C ALA A 426 11.72 1.58 30.49
N ASP A 427 11.92 0.66 29.54
CA ASP A 427 10.87 -0.18 28.98
C ASP A 427 11.41 -1.54 28.53
N GLU A 428 11.12 -2.58 29.32
CA GLU A 428 11.57 -3.95 29.07
C GLU A 428 10.97 -4.59 27.80
N ARG A 429 9.99 -3.93 27.14
CA ARG A 429 9.40 -4.45 25.90
C ARG A 429 10.34 -4.35 24.70
N TRP A 430 11.38 -3.50 24.78
CA TRP A 430 12.39 -3.37 23.73
C TRP A 430 13.19 -4.66 23.53
N VAL A 431 13.23 -5.14 22.29
CA VAL A 431 14.23 -6.11 21.85
C VAL A 431 15.48 -5.34 21.45
N TRP A 432 16.57 -5.50 22.20
CA TRP A 432 17.81 -4.75 21.99
C TRP A 432 18.83 -5.56 21.19
N VAL A 433 18.97 -5.21 19.91
CA VAL A 433 19.96 -5.80 18.99
C VAL A 433 21.22 -4.94 19.00
N ARG A 434 22.35 -5.52 19.38
CA ARG A 434 23.64 -4.81 19.50
C ARG A 434 24.64 -5.36 18.50
N SER A 435 25.04 -4.55 17.53
CA SER A 435 25.95 -5.01 16.46
C SER A 435 27.30 -5.51 16.98
N ASP A 436 27.85 -4.90 18.04
CA ASP A 436 29.10 -5.35 18.65
C ASP A 436 28.97 -6.72 19.33
N VAL A 437 27.82 -7.01 19.95
CA VAL A 437 27.54 -8.32 20.57
C VAL A 437 27.33 -9.39 19.51
N VAL A 438 26.48 -9.11 18.51
CA VAL A 438 26.24 -10.04 17.38
C VAL A 438 27.54 -10.34 16.64
N ARG A 439 28.40 -9.33 16.45
CA ARG A 439 29.71 -9.52 15.80
C ARG A 439 30.58 -10.52 16.57
N LYS A 440 30.62 -10.41 17.90
CA LYS A 440 31.41 -11.28 18.78
C LYS A 440 30.85 -12.70 18.82
N GLU A 441 29.53 -12.84 18.95
CA GLU A 441 28.85 -14.14 18.90
C GLU A 441 29.15 -14.89 17.60
N LEU A 442 29.06 -14.19 16.46
CA LEU A 442 29.41 -14.77 15.14
C LEU A 442 30.88 -15.14 15.00
N ALA A 443 31.77 -14.50 15.77
CA ALA A 443 33.20 -14.77 15.80
C ALA A 443 33.60 -15.83 16.85
N GLY A 444 32.65 -16.31 17.66
CA GLY A 444 32.92 -17.20 18.78
C GLY A 444 33.64 -16.53 19.96
N VAL A 445 33.58 -15.19 20.04
CA VAL A 445 34.18 -14.38 21.11
C VAL A 445 33.11 -14.08 22.15
N ASN A 446 33.49 -14.11 23.44
CA ASN A 446 32.58 -13.72 24.52
C ASN A 446 32.17 -12.24 24.35
N PRO A 447 30.86 -11.91 24.36
CA PRO A 447 30.38 -10.53 24.18
C PRO A 447 30.96 -9.48 25.13
N THR A 448 31.44 -9.89 26.31
CA THR A 448 32.01 -8.99 27.31
C THR A 448 33.53 -8.81 27.20
N GLU A 449 34.18 -9.61 26.37
CA GLU A 449 35.62 -9.60 26.17
C GLU A 449 35.99 -8.84 24.90
N ARG A 450 37.20 -8.25 24.86
CA ARG A 450 37.72 -7.61 23.67
C ARG A 450 38.09 -8.67 22.63
N THR A 451 37.78 -8.41 21.36
CA THR A 451 38.24 -9.28 20.26
C THR A 451 39.77 -9.33 20.23
N PRO A 452 40.38 -10.53 20.23
CA PRO A 452 41.83 -10.69 20.14
C PRO A 452 42.43 -9.92 18.95
N ASP A 453 43.61 -9.33 19.14
CA ASP A 453 44.23 -8.46 18.12
C ASP A 453 44.57 -9.21 16.81
N ASP A 454 44.83 -10.51 16.88
CA ASP A 454 45.05 -11.39 15.73
C ASP A 454 43.77 -11.70 14.94
N ALA A 455 42.61 -11.71 15.60
CA ALA A 455 41.30 -11.93 14.98
C ALA A 455 40.60 -10.63 14.51
N MET A 456 41.03 -9.46 15.01
CA MET A 456 40.39 -8.16 14.75
C MET A 456 40.22 -7.84 13.25
N THR A 457 41.25 -8.11 12.44
CA THR A 457 41.22 -7.78 11.01
C THR A 457 40.14 -8.57 10.27
N ASP A 458 39.97 -9.84 10.61
CA ASP A 458 38.99 -10.73 9.98
C ASP A 458 37.56 -10.42 10.46
N VAL A 459 37.39 -10.20 11.77
CA VAL A 459 36.10 -9.88 12.41
C VAL A 459 35.53 -8.54 11.94
N TYR A 460 36.38 -7.59 11.53
CA TYR A 460 35.99 -6.30 10.98
C TYR A 460 36.16 -6.19 9.46
N SER A 461 36.42 -7.30 8.77
CA SER A 461 36.43 -7.32 7.30
C SER A 461 35.08 -6.90 6.72
N THR A 462 35.06 -6.45 5.45
CA THR A 462 33.81 -6.06 4.77
C THR A 462 32.79 -7.20 4.73
N ALA A 463 33.26 -8.43 4.45
CA ALA A 463 32.42 -9.62 4.40
C ALA A 463 31.83 -9.96 5.79
N PHE A 464 32.64 -9.88 6.85
CA PHE A 464 32.16 -10.15 8.21
C PHE A 464 31.23 -9.05 8.72
N THR A 465 31.49 -7.79 8.37
CA THR A 465 30.60 -6.66 8.65
C THR A 465 29.25 -6.87 7.98
N GLN A 466 29.22 -7.27 6.70
CA GLN A 466 27.99 -7.61 6.00
C GLN A 466 27.23 -8.75 6.70
N LYS A 467 27.93 -9.83 7.09
CA LYS A 467 27.33 -10.95 7.83
C LYS A 467 26.72 -10.49 9.16
N THR A 468 27.43 -9.65 9.91
CA THR A 468 26.97 -9.08 11.19
C THR A 468 25.69 -8.27 11.02
N TYR A 469 25.66 -7.36 10.03
CA TYR A 469 24.48 -6.53 9.77
C TYR A 469 23.29 -7.34 9.26
N MET A 470 23.53 -8.37 8.45
CA MET A 470 22.47 -9.28 8.02
C MET A 470 21.87 -10.06 9.18
N GLU A 471 22.69 -10.55 10.11
CA GLU A 471 22.24 -11.22 11.33
C GLU A 471 21.45 -10.26 12.25
N CYS A 472 21.97 -9.05 12.45
CA CYS A 472 21.24 -8.01 13.20
C CYS A 472 19.87 -7.70 12.57
N TRP A 473 19.79 -7.68 11.23
CA TRP A 473 18.52 -7.49 10.52
C TRP A 473 17.61 -8.70 10.70
N ALA A 474 18.12 -9.93 10.62
CA ALA A 474 17.32 -11.14 10.83
C ALA A 474 16.66 -11.14 12.22
N GLN A 475 17.42 -10.85 13.28
CA GLN A 475 16.90 -10.73 14.64
C GLN A 475 15.86 -9.59 14.77
N ALA A 476 16.14 -8.45 14.15
CA ALA A 476 15.20 -7.32 14.14
C ALA A 476 13.90 -7.66 13.40
N GLN A 477 14.00 -8.30 12.23
CA GLN A 477 12.88 -8.68 11.39
C GLN A 477 11.98 -9.71 12.08
N GLU A 478 12.56 -10.74 12.70
CA GLU A 478 11.83 -11.74 13.47
C GLU A 478 11.06 -11.10 14.62
N ALA A 479 11.71 -10.23 15.40
CA ALA A 479 11.08 -9.50 16.49
C ALA A 479 9.94 -8.58 16.00
N LEU A 480 10.13 -7.86 14.90
CA LEU A 480 9.09 -7.02 14.28
C LEU A 480 7.90 -7.87 13.83
N GLN A 481 8.14 -9.03 13.21
CA GLN A 481 7.09 -9.96 12.78
C GLN A 481 6.27 -10.52 13.96
N GLY A 482 6.88 -10.63 15.15
CA GLY A 482 6.19 -10.91 16.42
C GLY A 482 5.46 -9.70 17.04
N GLY A 483 5.43 -8.55 16.35
CA GLY A 483 4.81 -7.31 16.82
C GLY A 483 5.58 -6.62 17.93
N ARG A 484 6.90 -6.82 18.04
CA ARG A 484 7.74 -6.24 19.08
C ARG A 484 8.30 -4.87 18.67
N ARG A 485 8.80 -4.16 19.68
CA ARG A 485 9.57 -2.92 19.54
C ARG A 485 11.04 -3.29 19.49
N VAL A 486 11.78 -2.83 18.49
CA VAL A 486 13.16 -3.21 18.26
C VAL A 486 14.06 -1.99 18.31
N LEU A 487 15.11 -2.05 19.13
CA LEU A 487 16.16 -1.06 19.20
C LEU A 487 17.44 -1.68 18.65
N VAL A 488 18.00 -1.09 17.58
CA VAL A 488 19.27 -1.53 17.00
C VAL A 488 20.36 -0.51 17.32
N ASP A 489 21.34 -0.93 18.13
CA ASP A 489 22.53 -0.15 18.48
C ASP A 489 23.69 -0.53 17.56
N ALA A 490 23.98 0.35 16.60
CA ALA A 490 25.08 0.19 15.65
C ALA A 490 25.54 1.53 15.09
N THR A 491 26.78 1.58 14.60
CA THR A 491 27.34 2.80 14.00
C THR A 491 26.68 3.17 12.67
N PHE A 492 26.18 2.20 11.88
CA PHE A 492 25.52 2.44 10.59
C PHE A 492 26.29 3.41 9.67
N ARG A 493 27.59 3.15 9.47
CA ARG A 493 28.44 3.97 8.59
C ARG A 493 27.95 3.98 7.14
N GLU A 494 27.56 2.81 6.62
CA GLU A 494 27.24 2.64 5.21
C GLU A 494 25.74 2.83 4.94
N HIS A 495 25.44 3.62 3.90
CA HIS A 495 24.08 3.92 3.48
C HIS A 495 23.25 2.66 3.17
N ALA A 496 23.88 1.63 2.61
CA ALA A 496 23.23 0.35 2.29
C ALA A 496 22.62 -0.34 3.53
N PHE A 497 23.31 -0.31 4.67
CA PHE A 497 22.80 -0.90 5.91
C PHE A 497 21.72 -0.04 6.56
N ARG A 498 21.84 1.29 6.50
CA ARG A 498 20.74 2.19 6.93
C ARG A 498 19.46 1.85 6.18
N ARG A 499 19.58 1.74 4.86
CA ARG A 499 18.48 1.40 3.95
C ARG A 499 17.89 0.02 4.22
N LEU A 500 18.73 -1.00 4.43
CA LEU A 500 18.29 -2.37 4.77
C LEU A 500 17.31 -2.37 5.95
N PHE A 501 17.68 -1.69 7.03
CA PHE A 501 16.88 -1.66 8.25
C PHE A 501 15.64 -0.78 8.12
N LEU A 502 15.79 0.44 7.59
CA LEU A 502 14.70 1.41 7.50
C LEU A 502 13.65 1.00 6.47
N GLU A 503 14.07 0.61 5.26
CA GLU A 503 13.13 0.08 4.27
C GLU A 503 12.59 -1.28 4.69
N GLY A 504 13.41 -2.12 5.31
CA GLY A 504 13.00 -3.42 5.82
C GLY A 504 11.85 -3.29 6.81
N ALA A 505 11.98 -2.46 7.84
CA ALA A 505 10.93 -2.24 8.83
C ALA A 505 9.64 -1.71 8.19
N LYS A 506 9.74 -0.76 7.27
CA LYS A 506 8.57 -0.22 6.57
C LYS A 506 7.92 -1.25 5.63
N LYS A 507 8.69 -2.15 5.00
CA LYS A 507 8.17 -3.29 4.22
C LYS A 507 7.44 -4.31 5.09
N GLU A 508 7.91 -4.52 6.33
CA GLU A 508 7.19 -5.31 7.34
C GLU A 508 5.92 -4.59 7.85
N GLY A 509 5.70 -3.31 7.52
CA GLY A 509 4.55 -2.54 8.00
C GLY A 509 4.73 -1.92 9.38
N ALA A 510 5.97 -1.87 9.90
CA ALA A 510 6.34 -1.23 11.15
C ALA A 510 6.80 0.21 10.95
N MET A 511 6.67 1.03 12.00
CA MET A 511 7.23 2.39 12.01
C MET A 511 8.75 2.34 12.20
N ALA A 512 9.47 3.32 11.65
CA ALA A 512 10.92 3.42 11.76
C ALA A 512 11.36 4.80 12.25
N ALA A 513 12.38 4.85 13.10
CA ALA A 513 12.99 6.10 13.58
C ALA A 513 14.50 5.96 13.73
N VAL A 514 15.22 7.08 13.66
CA VAL A 514 16.67 7.17 13.79
C VAL A 514 17.03 8.19 14.87
N VAL A 515 17.84 7.77 15.82
CA VAL A 515 18.45 8.61 16.85
C VAL A 515 19.95 8.68 16.59
N VAL A 516 20.44 9.86 16.20
CA VAL A 516 21.85 10.11 15.91
C VAL A 516 22.52 10.74 17.12
N CYS A 517 23.36 9.99 17.83
CA CYS A 517 24.13 10.45 18.98
C CYS A 517 25.37 11.24 18.54
N GLU A 518 25.41 12.51 18.93
CA GLU A 518 26.50 13.43 18.67
C GLU A 518 27.24 13.79 19.95
N CYS A 519 28.54 14.00 19.84
CA CYS A 519 29.40 14.39 20.96
C CYS A 519 30.65 15.08 20.45
N ASN A 520 31.11 16.12 21.14
CA ASN A 520 32.38 16.76 20.84
C ASN A 520 33.55 15.75 20.81
N ARG A 521 34.41 15.87 19.79
CA ARG A 521 35.57 15.03 19.53
C ARG A 521 36.47 14.83 20.76
N GLU A 522 36.76 15.89 21.51
CA GLU A 522 37.66 15.82 22.67
C GLU A 522 37.04 15.01 23.81
N ILE A 523 35.71 15.13 23.99
CA ILE A 523 34.98 14.32 24.97
C ILE A 523 34.97 12.85 24.54
N VAL A 524 34.78 12.56 23.25
CA VAL A 524 34.85 11.19 22.71
C VAL A 524 36.22 10.57 22.97
N LYS A 525 37.31 11.31 22.71
CA LYS A 525 38.68 10.85 22.97
C LYS A 525 38.88 10.47 24.44
N GLY A 526 38.44 11.33 25.36
CA GLY A 526 38.49 11.05 26.80
C GLY A 526 37.66 9.83 27.21
N ARG A 527 36.44 9.68 26.66
CA ARG A 527 35.56 8.52 26.93
C ARG A 527 36.18 7.21 26.46
N MET A 528 36.78 7.19 25.27
CA MET A 528 37.41 5.99 24.71
C MET A 528 38.65 5.59 25.51
N ALA A 529 39.46 6.56 25.95
CA ALA A 529 40.60 6.29 26.82
C ALA A 529 40.18 5.69 28.17
N LYS A 530 39.11 6.20 28.79
CA LYS A 530 38.55 5.65 30.02
C LYS A 530 38.01 4.23 29.84
N ARG A 531 37.31 3.95 28.74
CA ARG A 531 36.75 2.63 28.46
C ARG A 531 37.83 1.56 28.28
N ALA A 532 38.99 1.93 27.73
CA ALA A 532 40.11 1.00 27.54
C ALA A 532 40.66 0.44 28.87
N SER A 533 40.39 1.10 30.01
CA SER A 533 40.77 0.62 31.34
C SER A 533 39.64 -0.11 32.09
N GLU A 534 38.46 -0.29 31.49
CA GLU A 534 37.34 -1.02 32.09
C GLU A 534 37.47 -2.54 31.85
N ALA A 535 37.02 -3.33 32.84
CA ALA A 535 37.09 -4.79 32.82
C ALA A 535 36.11 -5.44 31.83
N VAL A 536 35.03 -4.75 31.46
CA VAL A 536 34.01 -5.21 30.50
C VAL A 536 34.14 -4.41 29.22
N GLN A 537 34.51 -5.05 28.12
CA GLN A 537 34.77 -4.38 26.84
C GLN A 537 33.84 -4.93 25.75
N ILE A 538 32.63 -4.38 25.70
CA ILE A 538 31.63 -4.77 24.69
C ILE A 538 32.04 -4.28 23.28
N SER A 539 32.65 -3.10 23.19
CA SER A 539 32.99 -2.46 21.90
C SER A 539 34.49 -2.43 21.65
N ASP A 540 34.92 -2.87 20.48
CA ASP A 540 36.34 -2.99 20.10
C ASP A 540 36.94 -1.73 19.46
N ALA A 541 36.15 -0.66 19.31
CA ALA A 541 36.61 0.53 18.58
C ALA A 541 37.75 1.28 19.29
N THR A 542 38.84 1.52 18.56
CA THR A 542 40.01 2.34 18.96
C THR A 542 39.91 3.78 18.42
N TRP A 543 40.82 4.67 18.84
CA TRP A 543 40.88 6.04 18.32
C TRP A 543 41.09 6.08 16.80
N ASP A 544 41.96 5.23 16.26
CA ASP A 544 42.19 5.14 14.82
C ASP A 544 40.92 4.69 14.07
N VAL A 545 40.10 3.82 14.68
CA VAL A 545 38.80 3.43 14.13
C VAL A 545 37.84 4.61 14.13
N PHE A 546 37.83 5.43 15.19
CA PHE A 546 37.02 6.65 15.22
C PHE A 546 37.37 7.57 14.06
N GLU A 547 38.66 7.88 13.86
CA GLU A 547 39.10 8.81 12.79
C GLU A 547 38.77 8.28 11.39
N LYS A 548 38.93 6.97 11.15
CA LYS A 548 38.55 6.34 9.88
C LYS A 548 37.04 6.40 9.62
N VAL A 549 36.22 6.17 10.65
CA VAL A 549 34.76 6.21 10.51
C VAL A 549 34.26 7.64 10.32
N GLU A 550 34.87 8.61 11.01
CA GLU A 550 34.55 10.03 10.90
C GLU A 550 34.75 10.55 9.47
N GLN A 551 35.86 10.18 8.81
CA GLN A 551 36.14 10.57 7.41
C GLN A 551 35.13 10.04 6.39
N SER A 552 34.44 8.95 6.73
CA SER A 552 33.46 8.28 5.86
C SER A 552 32.03 8.43 6.38
N TRP A 553 31.81 9.28 7.38
CA TRP A 553 30.51 9.49 7.98
C TRP A 553 29.62 10.33 7.06
N THR A 554 28.48 9.77 6.68
CA THR A 554 27.44 10.48 5.93
C THR A 554 26.27 10.81 6.84
N THR A 555 25.61 11.94 6.59
CA THR A 555 24.36 12.31 7.28
C THR A 555 23.21 11.41 6.85
N PHE A 556 22.14 11.38 7.64
CA PHE A 556 20.88 10.77 7.21
C PHE A 556 20.19 11.81 6.32
N GLU A 557 20.35 11.68 5.00
CA GLU A 557 19.67 12.53 4.04
C GLU A 557 18.19 12.14 3.98
N SER A 558 17.30 13.12 4.02
CA SER A 558 15.91 12.87 3.70
C SER A 558 15.77 12.53 2.23
N ALA A 559 14.95 11.53 1.97
CA ALA A 559 14.60 11.14 0.62
C ALA A 559 13.08 11.24 0.43
N SER A 560 12.67 11.48 -0.80
CA SER A 560 11.29 11.30 -1.21
C SER A 560 11.18 10.00 -1.99
N GLY A 561 10.20 9.16 -1.65
CA GLY A 561 10.06 7.87 -2.31
C GLY A 561 9.30 6.84 -1.50
N LEU A 562 9.23 5.63 -2.04
CA LEU A 562 8.72 4.45 -1.36
C LEU A 562 9.67 4.08 -0.21
N TYR A 563 9.13 3.91 1.00
CA TYR A 563 9.90 3.58 2.21
C TYR A 563 11.00 4.57 2.60
N ALA A 564 11.03 5.76 1.99
CA ALA A 564 12.04 6.77 2.29
C ALA A 564 11.93 7.27 3.73
N VAL A 565 13.07 7.62 4.33
CA VAL A 565 13.12 8.25 5.66
C VAL A 565 12.91 9.75 5.51
N THR A 566 12.06 10.30 6.36
CA THR A 566 11.74 11.73 6.41
C THR A 566 12.55 12.43 7.50
N ASP A 567 12.71 13.76 7.40
CA ASP A 567 13.37 14.56 8.44
C ASP A 567 12.71 14.40 9.82
N GLN A 568 11.40 14.11 9.84
CA GLN A 568 10.65 13.90 11.09
C GLN A 568 10.99 12.57 11.77
N GLU A 569 11.56 11.62 11.03
CA GLU A 569 11.95 10.29 11.53
C GLU A 569 13.41 10.24 11.99
N VAL A 570 14.16 11.35 11.87
CA VAL A 570 15.57 11.45 12.28
C VAL A 570 15.74 12.51 13.37
N PHE A 571 16.41 12.15 14.46
CA PHE A 571 16.67 13.05 15.56
C PHE A 571 18.13 12.99 16.02
N ALA A 572 18.84 14.11 15.90
CA ALA A 572 20.18 14.27 16.46
C ALA A 572 20.09 14.62 17.95
N VAL A 573 20.76 13.84 18.79
CA VAL A 573 20.84 14.04 20.24
C VAL A 573 22.29 14.28 20.66
N ASN A 574 22.55 15.45 21.24
CA ASN A 574 23.82 15.75 21.87
C ASN A 574 23.94 14.99 23.20
N THR A 575 25.03 14.25 23.36
CA THR A 575 25.31 13.37 24.51
C THR A 575 26.40 13.91 25.43
N GLU A 576 26.81 15.17 25.31
CA GLU A 576 27.87 15.78 26.12
C GLU A 576 27.44 15.97 27.58
N LYS A 577 26.15 16.25 27.79
CA LYS A 577 25.53 16.44 29.10
C LYS A 577 25.16 15.10 29.75
N HIS A 578 24.60 15.16 30.96
CA HIS A 578 24.11 13.97 31.68
C HIS A 578 23.17 13.11 30.82
N LEU A 579 23.32 11.79 30.96
CA LEU A 579 22.57 10.76 30.24
C LEU A 579 21.05 11.00 30.29
N ASP A 580 20.53 11.33 31.46
CA ASP A 580 19.09 11.52 31.70
C ASP A 580 18.48 12.58 30.78
N LEU A 581 19.23 13.65 30.48
CA LEU A 581 18.76 14.70 29.58
C LEU A 581 18.71 14.22 28.13
N ALA A 582 19.70 13.44 27.69
CA ALA A 582 19.71 12.88 26.34
C ALA A 582 18.54 11.90 26.16
N THR A 583 18.36 10.97 27.10
CA THR A 583 17.26 10.00 27.09
C THR A 583 15.90 10.69 27.13
N THR A 584 15.71 11.72 27.96
CA THR A 584 14.48 12.53 28.02
C THR A 584 14.15 13.19 26.67
N ARG A 585 15.15 13.70 25.97
CA ARG A 585 14.96 14.30 24.64
C ARG A 585 14.55 13.27 23.60
N VAL A 586 15.14 12.06 23.65
CA VAL A 586 14.77 10.95 22.78
C VAL A 586 13.33 10.51 23.03
N HIS A 587 12.90 10.37 24.28
CA HIS A 587 11.47 10.12 24.61
C HIS A 587 10.56 11.22 24.06
N GLY A 588 10.97 12.49 24.17
CA GLY A 588 10.24 13.61 23.56
C GLY A 588 10.09 13.49 22.03
N PHE A 589 11.11 12.99 21.35
CA PHE A 589 11.09 12.69 19.92
C PHE A 589 10.17 11.50 19.59
N LEU A 590 10.29 10.38 20.32
CA LEU A 590 9.46 9.20 20.11
C LEU A 590 7.96 9.50 20.35
N ARG A 591 7.62 10.33 21.34
CA ARG A 591 6.24 10.84 21.54
C ARG A 591 5.72 11.63 20.34
N LYS A 592 6.53 12.48 19.72
CA LYS A 592 6.14 13.24 18.51
C LYS A 592 5.84 12.32 17.33
N LEU A 593 6.57 11.21 17.23
CA LEU A 593 6.30 10.15 16.25
C LEU A 593 5.11 9.25 16.62
N GLY A 594 4.55 9.41 17.82
CA GLY A 594 3.49 8.53 18.33
C GLY A 594 4.00 7.12 18.63
N LEU A 595 5.25 6.98 19.05
CA LEU A 595 5.81 5.71 19.52
C LEU A 595 5.81 5.58 21.05
N GLU A 596 5.43 6.64 21.78
CA GLU A 596 5.34 6.66 23.24
C GLU A 596 4.13 7.41 23.75
#